data_AF-X1KAV2-F1
#
_entry.id   AF-X1KAV2-F1
#
_cell.length_a   1.000
_cell.length_b   1.000
_cell.length_c   1.000
_cell.angle_alpha   90.00
_cell.angle_beta   90.00
_cell.angle_gamma   90.00
#
_symmetry.space_group_name_H-M   'P 1'
#
loop_
_entity.id
_entity.type
_entity.pdbx_description
1 polymer ?
#
loop_
_entity_poly.entity_id
_entity_poly.type
_entity_poly.pdbx_seq_one_letter_code
_entity_poly.pdbx_strand_id
1 'polypeptide(L)' 'DIQKENKHYVLTLALPFTSKEKISLLRSRDELTIQVASFRRNVILPRVLRGLAVSEAKLEEGKLKIKFLQERSGDGK' A
#
# COMPACT_ATOMS: atom_id res chain seq x y z
N ASP A 1 6.14 2.31 -7.70
CA ASP A 1 5.40 1.98 -8.92
C ASP A 1 3.96 1.60 -8.58
N ILE A 2 3.00 1.84 -9.47
CA ILE A 2 1.61 1.44 -9.29
C ILE A 2 1.17 0.61 -10.48
N GLN A 3 0.72 -0.60 -10.23
CA GLN A 3 0.19 -1.50 -11.25
C GLN A 3 -1.28 -1.78 -10.99
N LYS A 4 -2.09 -1.82 -12.04
CA LYS A 4 -3.49 -2.22 -11.96
C LYS A 4 -3.61 -3.67 -12.40
N GLU A 5 -4.14 -4.51 -11.53
CA GLU A 5 -4.35 -5.94 -11.78
C GLU A 5 -5.83 -6.28 -11.59
N ASN A 6 -6.58 -6.42 -12.68
CA ASN A 6 -8.01 -6.75 -12.67
C ASN A 6 -8.83 -5.87 -11.71
N LYS A 7 -9.17 -6.39 -10.52
CA LYS A 7 -9.96 -5.75 -9.46
C LYS A 7 -9.10 -5.20 -8.32
N HIS A 8 -7.80 -5.05 -8.52
CA HIS A 8 -6.87 -4.58 -7.51
C HIS A 8 -5.87 -3.60 -8.10
N TYR A 9 -5.28 -2.80 -7.21
CA TYR A 9 -4.08 -2.05 -7.50
C TYR A 9 -2.95 -2.51 -6.60
N VAL A 10 -1.73 -2.53 -7.13
CA VAL A 10 -0.52 -2.91 -6.41
C VAL A 10 0.40 -1.70 -6.37
N LEU A 11 0.62 -1.14 -5.18
CA LEU A 11 1.66 -0.15 -4.93
C LEU A 11 2.95 -0.86 -4.54
N THR A 12 4.00 -0.69 -5.35
CA THR A 12 5.33 -1.25 -5.08
C THR A 12 6.29 -0.15 -4.65
N LEU A 13 6.94 -0.36 -3.51
CA LEU A 13 7.90 0.57 -2.91
C LEU A 13 9.20 -0.17 -2.62
N ALA A 14 10.31 0.33 -3.17
CA ALA A 14 11.63 -0.16 -2.80
C ALA A 14 11.95 0.28 -1.37
N LEU A 15 12.35 -0.66 -0.52
CA LEU A 15 12.84 -0.40 0.82
C LEU A 15 14.36 -0.54 0.82
N PRO A 16 15.09 0.32 1.54
CA PRO A 16 16.55 0.24 1.59
C PRO A 16 17.08 -0.91 2.46
N PHE A 17 16.21 -1.76 3.02
CA PHE A 17 16.56 -2.92 3.83
C PHE A 17 15.69 -4.13 3.46
N THR A 18 16.30 -5.31 3.50
CA THR A 18 15.75 -6.58 2.99
C THR A 18 15.19 -7.48 4.10
N SER A 19 15.17 -7.03 5.35
CA SER A 19 14.74 -7.86 6.48
C SER A 19 13.23 -8.06 6.49
N LYS A 20 12.80 -9.30 6.74
CA LYS A 20 11.40 -9.70 7.01
C LYS A 20 10.96 -9.23 8.40
N GLU A 21 11.12 -7.95 8.65
CA GLU A 21 10.67 -7.27 9.86
C GLU A 21 9.15 -7.13 9.85
N LYS A 22 8.57 -6.88 11.03
CA LYS A 22 7.14 -6.61 11.16
C LYS A 22 6.82 -5.30 10.43
N ILE A 23 5.87 -5.38 9.51
CA ILE A 23 5.40 -4.23 8.72
C ILE A 23 4.11 -3.72 9.35
N SER A 24 4.07 -2.43 9.63
CA SER A 24 2.90 -1.72 10.10
C SER A 24 2.49 -0.68 9.06
N LEU A 25 1.22 -0.72 8.67
CA LEU A 25 0.64 0.24 7.76
C LEU A 25 -0.42 1.05 8.50
N LEU A 26 -0.29 2.38 8.45
CA LEU A 26 -1.29 3.30 8.98
C LEU A 26 -1.79 4.18 7.84
N ARG A 27 -3.09 4.10 7.58
CA ARG A 27 -3.74 4.92 6.55
C ARG A 27 -4.39 6.14 7.19
N SER A 28 -4.20 7.31 6.59
CA SER A 28 -4.87 8.55 6.98
C SER A 28 -5.36 9.25 5.72
N ARG A 29 -6.67 9.29 5.47
CA ARG A 29 -7.32 9.87 4.26
C ARG A 29 -6.60 9.53 2.95
N ASP A 30 -5.69 10.41 2.53
CA ASP A 30 -4.92 10.45 1.29
C ASP A 30 -3.44 10.12 1.49
N GLU A 31 -3.04 9.66 2.67
CA GLU A 31 -1.68 9.27 3.03
C GLU A 31 -1.63 7.84 3.56
N LEU A 32 -0.48 7.21 3.34
CA LEU A 32 -0.12 5.92 3.89
C LEU A 32 1.24 6.03 4.58
N THR A 33 1.22 5.91 5.89
CA THR A 33 2.41 5.72 6.70
C THR A 33 2.80 4.25 6.68
N ILE A 34 4.06 4.00 6.32
CA ILE A 34 4.67 2.68 6.27
C ILE A 34 5.75 2.66 7.33
N GLN A 35 5.68 1.68 8.22
CA GLN A 35 6.67 1.46 9.26
C GLN A 35 7.19 0.03 9.18
N VAL A 36 8.51 -0.10 9.11
CA VAL A 36 9.24 -1.37 9.10
C VAL A 36 10.45 -1.18 10.00
N ALA A 37 10.51 -1.88 11.13
CA ALA A 37 11.54 -1.66 12.13
C ALA A 37 11.60 -0.17 12.58
N SER A 38 12.80 0.41 12.53
CA SER A 38 13.10 1.83 12.76
C SER A 38 12.84 2.72 11.54
N PHE A 39 12.56 2.16 10.37
CA PHE A 39 12.25 2.95 9.18
C PHE A 39 10.79 3.33 9.14
N ARG A 40 10.54 4.62 8.93
CA ARG A 40 9.22 5.18 8.71
C ARG A 40 9.23 6.05 7.48
N ARG A 41 8.28 5.79 6.57
CA ARG A 41 8.05 6.62 5.38
C ARG A 41 6.57 6.97 5.29
N ASN A 42 6.29 8.24 5.02
CA ASN A 42 4.96 8.65 4.63
C ASN A 42 4.86 8.74 3.10
N VAL A 43 3.78 8.22 2.54
CA VAL A 43 3.51 8.23 1.10
C VAL A 43 2.16 8.89 0.88
N ILE A 44 2.16 9.96 0.08
CA ILE A 44 0.91 10.55 -0.41
C ILE A 44 0.32 9.57 -1.43
N LEU A 45 -0.89 9.09 -1.18
CA LEU A 45 -1.60 8.17 -2.05
C LEU A 45 -2.04 8.89 -3.34
N PRO A 46 -1.64 8.36 -4.50
CA PRO A 46 -2.12 8.83 -5.80
C PRO A 46 -3.64 8.69 -5.89
N ARG A 47 -4.28 9.53 -6.72
CA ARG A 47 -5.75 9.63 -6.81
C ARG A 47 -6.44 8.27 -6.95
N VAL A 48 -5.85 7.38 -7.74
CA VAL A 48 -6.38 6.04 -8.04
C VAL A 48 -6.42 5.09 -6.84
N LEU A 49 -5.60 5.35 -5.80
CA LEU A 49 -5.55 4.53 -4.59
C LEU A 49 -6.32 5.16 -3.43
N ARG A 50 -6.72 6.43 -3.54
CA ARG A 50 -7.48 7.11 -2.50
C ARG A 50 -8.87 6.49 -2.39
N GLY A 51 -9.29 6.20 -1.17
CA GLY A 51 -10.56 5.52 -0.90
C GLY A 51 -10.39 4.00 -0.79
N LEU A 52 -9.49 3.39 -1.55
CA LEU A 52 -9.36 1.93 -1.63
C LEU A 52 -8.88 1.30 -0.32
N ALA A 53 -9.48 0.16 0.05
CA ALA A 53 -9.06 -0.63 1.20
C ALA A 53 -7.78 -1.40 0.88
N VAL A 54 -6.86 -1.46 1.84
CA VAL A 54 -5.67 -2.33 1.75
C VAL A 54 -6.10 -3.75 2.08
N SER A 55 -5.87 -4.70 1.18
CA SER A 55 -6.16 -6.13 1.42
C SER A 55 -4.93 -6.90 1.91
N GLU A 56 -3.75 -6.58 1.39
CA GLU A 56 -2.54 -7.35 1.65
C GLU A 56 -1.31 -6.46 1.55
N ALA A 57 -0.30 -6.75 2.36
CA ALA A 57 1.03 -6.15 2.25
C ALA A 57 2.09 -7.23 2.35
N LYS A 58 2.99 -7.29 1.37
CA LYS A 58 4.01 -8.33 1.27
C LYS A 58 5.36 -7.72 0.94
N LEU A 59 6.40 -8.13 1.66
CA LEU A 59 7.79 -7.78 1.37
C LEU A 59 8.46 -8.92 0.62
N GLU A 60 8.87 -8.66 -0.62
CA GLU A 60 9.58 -9.60 -1.48
C GLU A 60 10.71 -8.87 -2.20
N GLU A 61 11.91 -9.46 -2.20
CA GLU A 61 13.05 -8.93 -2.97
C GLU A 61 13.38 -7.45 -2.68
N GLY A 62 13.28 -7.04 -1.40
CA GLY A 62 13.51 -5.64 -0.99
C GLY A 62 12.42 -4.66 -1.42
N LYS A 63 11.28 -5.15 -1.92
CA LYS A 63 10.14 -4.35 -2.35
C LYS A 63 8.91 -4.66 -1.52
N LEU A 64 8.34 -3.63 -0.92
CA LEU A 64 7.03 -3.71 -0.30
C LEU A 64 5.95 -3.56 -1.37
N LYS A 65 5.17 -4.62 -1.57
CA LYS A 65 3.99 -4.65 -2.43
C LYS A 65 2.74 -4.54 -1.57
N ILE A 66 1.94 -3.51 -1.81
CA ILE A 66 0.70 -3.26 -1.07
C ILE A 66 -0.46 -3.39 -2.05
N LYS A 67 -1.36 -4.34 -1.81
CA LYS A 67 -2.55 -4.57 -2.61
C LYS A 67 -3.73 -3.77 -2.07
N PHE A 68 -4.41 -3.09 -2.98
CA PHE A 68 -5.60 -2.32 -2.73
C PHE A 68 -6.78 -2.95 -3.47
N LEU A 69 -7.89 -3.16 -2.77
CA LEU A 69 -9.13 -3.62 -3.37
C LEU A 69 -9.76 -2.48 -4.14
N GLN A 70 -9.99 -2.69 -5.44
CA GLN A 70 -10.86 -1.81 -6.19
C GLN A 70 -12.29 -2.15 -5.79
N GLU A 71 -12.80 -1.49 -4.74
CA GLU A 71 -14.24 -1.49 -4.54
C GLU A 71 -14.88 -0.89 -5.80
N ARG A 72 -15.83 -1.62 -6.39
CA ARG A 72 -16.78 -0.97 -7.29
C ARG A 72 -17.48 0.05 -6.41
N SER A 73 -17.10 1.32 -6.50
CA SER A 73 -17.93 2.40 -6.00
C SER A 73 -19.27 2.27 -6.71
N GLY A 74 -20.23 1.71 -5.99
CA GLY A 74 -21.51 1.23 -6.48
C GLY A 74 -22.27 0.53 -5.36
N ASP A 75 -22.17 1.04 -4.13
CA ASP A 75 -23.27 1.04 -3.17
C ASP A 75 -22.93 2.06 -2.07
N GLY A 76 -23.83 3.02 -1.85
CA GLY A 76 -23.55 4.14 -0.95
C GLY A 76 -24.33 5.42 -1.23
N LYS A 77 -25.55 5.31 -1.76
CA LYS A 77 -26.77 5.99 -1.27
C LYS A 77 -28.00 5.42 -1.95
#